data_AF-A0A4Q2VDU4-F1
#
_entry.id   AF-A0A4Q2VDU4-F1
#
_cell.length_a   1.000
_cell.length_b   1.000
_cell.length_c   1.000
_cell.angle_alpha   90.00
_cell.angle_beta   90.00
_cell.angle_gamma   90.00
#
_symmetry.space_group_name_H-M   'P 1'
#
loop_
_entity.id
_entity.type
_entity.pdbx_description
1 polymer ?
#
loop_
_entity_poly.entity_id
_entity_poly.type
_entity_poly.pdbx_seq_one_letter_code
_entity_poly.pdbx_strand_id
1 'polypeptide(L)'
;MTQALTTQHKRKRSDGIFSQANLTFAYPTIPLDYSNHVSDISCKVGRLTAILSDGAYDLAKSAWKGKGPLILVTAVDGLSDDDTKEFFITKSITFSDKDHTFTAKGLSVGYRDVITYFDLAWGNVGTLKLKRSMDKGDIFQPHALHPRVTLPKASWDIKLSDPRVLGVDSSAP
;
A
#
# COMPACT_ATOMS: atom_id res chain seq x y z
N MET A 1 2.31 43.16 -32.84
CA MET A 1 2.66 42.45 -31.59
C MET A 1 2.87 40.98 -31.93
N THR A 2 4.11 40.53 -31.98
CA THR A 2 4.46 39.18 -32.45
C THR A 2 4.56 38.26 -31.23
N GLN A 3 3.65 37.28 -31.10
CA GLN A 3 3.72 36.27 -30.04
C GLN A 3 4.98 35.43 -30.22
N ALA A 4 5.86 35.44 -29.22
CA ALA A 4 7.00 34.54 -29.17
C ALA A 4 6.51 33.10 -29.01
N LEU A 5 6.73 32.27 -30.03
CA LEU A 5 6.54 30.83 -29.95
C LEU A 5 7.63 30.25 -29.05
N THR A 6 7.30 29.99 -27.79
CA THR A 6 8.20 29.29 -26.86
C THR A 6 8.32 27.84 -27.30
N THR A 7 9.40 27.49 -27.99
CA THR A 7 9.69 26.12 -28.41
C THR A 7 9.89 25.22 -27.18
N GLN A 8 8.86 24.45 -26.83
CA GLN A 8 8.91 23.48 -25.73
C GLN A 8 9.80 22.29 -26.15
N HIS A 9 11.01 22.20 -25.59
CA HIS A 9 11.87 21.04 -25.78
C HIS A 9 11.35 19.86 -24.95
N LYS A 10 10.79 18.87 -25.63
CA LYS A 10 10.48 17.56 -25.04
C LYS A 10 11.78 16.72 -25.03
N ARG A 11 12.19 16.20 -23.88
CA ARG A 11 13.24 15.18 -23.81
C ARG A 11 12.58 13.82 -23.59
N LYS A 12 12.90 12.86 -24.45
CA LYS A 12 12.58 11.46 -24.23
C LYS A 12 13.50 10.98 -23.10
N ARG A 13 12.96 10.56 -21.95
CA ARG A 13 13.71 9.64 -21.08
C ARG A 13 13.65 8.31 -21.81
N SER A 14 14.67 7.99 -22.61
CA SER A 14 14.70 6.68 -23.26
C SER A 14 14.79 5.61 -22.17
N ASP A 15 14.03 4.54 -22.38
CA ASP A 15 14.17 3.25 -21.69
C ASP A 15 13.66 3.14 -20.24
N GLY A 16 12.99 4.18 -19.73
CA GLY A 16 12.29 4.12 -18.44
C GLY A 16 11.00 3.30 -18.52
N ILE A 17 10.94 2.18 -17.79
CA ILE A 17 9.72 1.40 -17.57
C ILE A 17 9.01 1.93 -16.33
N PHE A 18 7.73 2.27 -16.49
CA PHE A 18 6.81 2.53 -15.40
C PHE A 18 6.04 1.26 -15.09
N SER A 19 5.89 0.94 -13.80
CA SER A 19 4.97 -0.08 -13.32
C SER A 19 4.10 0.53 -12.21
N GLN A 20 2.84 0.13 -12.21
CA GLN A 20 1.85 0.47 -11.19
C GLN A 20 1.11 -0.79 -10.79
N ALA A 21 1.11 -1.06 -9.49
CA ALA A 21 0.30 -2.07 -8.86
C ALA A 21 -0.81 -1.37 -8.07
N ASN A 22 -2.08 -1.67 -8.37
CA ASN A 22 -3.22 -1.28 -7.57
C ASN A 22 -3.77 -2.50 -6.84
N LEU A 23 -4.03 -2.35 -5.55
CA LEU A 23 -4.45 -3.41 -4.65
C LEU A 23 -5.73 -2.99 -3.95
N THR A 24 -6.74 -3.85 -3.98
CA THR A 24 -7.99 -3.65 -3.25
C THR A 24 -8.09 -4.68 -2.13
N PHE A 25 -8.10 -4.21 -0.88
CA PHE A 25 -8.21 -5.06 0.30
C PHE A 25 -9.64 -5.52 0.54
N ALA A 26 -9.79 -6.74 1.06
CA ALA A 26 -11.06 -7.36 1.42
C ALA A 26 -11.73 -6.71 2.65
N TYR A 27 -10.94 -6.02 3.48
CA TYR A 27 -11.40 -5.38 4.72
C TYR A 27 -10.81 -3.97 4.86
N PRO A 28 -11.41 -3.10 5.69
CA PRO A 28 -10.80 -1.83 6.03
C PRO A 28 -9.38 -2.04 6.57
N THR A 29 -8.44 -1.29 6.02
CA THR A 29 -7.00 -1.50 6.22
C THR A 29 -6.37 -0.31 6.92
N ILE A 30 -5.56 -0.57 7.94
CA ILE A 30 -4.92 0.43 8.79
C ILE A 30 -3.41 0.20 8.74
N PRO A 31 -2.65 1.09 8.09
CA PRO A 31 -1.19 1.08 8.19
C PRO A 31 -0.77 1.55 9.58
N LEU A 32 0.09 0.79 10.24
CA LEU A 32 0.65 1.14 11.54
C LEU A 32 2.04 1.76 11.42
N ASP A 33 2.81 1.35 10.42
CA ASP A 33 4.15 1.88 10.17
C ASP A 33 4.12 3.32 9.65
N TYR A 34 5.26 4.02 9.80
CA TYR A 34 5.50 5.36 9.26
C TYR A 34 4.51 6.43 9.77
N SER A 35 3.88 6.19 10.91
CA SER A 35 3.03 7.14 11.62
C SER A 35 3.72 7.64 12.87
N ASN A 36 3.71 8.96 13.10
CA ASN A 36 4.19 9.55 14.36
C ASN A 36 3.23 9.31 15.53
N HIS A 37 2.08 8.68 15.28
CA HIS A 37 1.03 8.43 16.26
C HIS A 37 1.00 7.00 16.78
N VAL A 38 1.86 6.12 16.25
CA VAL A 38 1.94 4.70 16.61
C VAL A 38 3.37 4.39 16.99
N SER A 39 3.59 3.77 18.15
CA SER A 39 4.91 3.31 18.61
C SER A 39 4.82 1.93 19.23
N ASP A 40 5.99 1.33 19.49
CA ASP A 40 6.12 0.07 20.23
C ASP A 40 5.23 -1.05 19.67
N ILE A 41 5.16 -1.10 18.34
CA ILE A 41 4.44 -2.14 17.63
C ILE A 41 5.14 -3.46 17.95
N SER A 42 4.37 -4.44 18.42
CA SER A 42 4.84 -5.81 18.67
C SER A 42 3.84 -6.78 18.08
N CYS A 43 4.35 -7.66 17.23
CA CYS A 43 3.60 -8.73 16.62
C CYS A 43 4.11 -10.07 17.19
N LYS A 44 3.21 -10.88 17.75
CA LYS A 44 3.51 -12.22 18.27
C LYS A 44 2.39 -13.16 17.86
N VAL A 45 2.62 -14.47 17.94
CA VAL A 45 1.66 -15.48 17.47
C VAL A 45 0.25 -15.18 18.01
N GLY A 46 -0.66 -14.85 17.09
CA GLY A 46 -2.07 -14.56 17.37
C GLY A 46 -2.39 -13.19 17.97
N ARG A 47 -1.40 -12.30 18.15
CA ARG A 47 -1.58 -11.02 18.84
C ARG A 47 -0.67 -9.91 18.30
N LEU A 48 -1.27 -8.76 17.97
CA LEU A 48 -0.58 -7.53 17.62
C LEU A 48 -0.91 -6.44 18.66
N THR A 49 0.10 -5.73 19.14
CA THR A 49 -0.06 -4.61 20.08
C THR A 49 0.70 -3.39 19.60
N ALA A 50 0.22 -2.19 19.93
CA ALA A 50 1.01 -0.97 19.80
C ALA A 50 0.49 0.10 20.78
N ILE A 51 1.32 1.11 21.02
CA ILE A 51 0.96 2.33 21.75
C ILE A 51 0.49 3.38 20.75
N LEU A 52 -0.55 4.13 21.11
CA LEU A 52 -1.08 5.23 20.32
C LEU A 52 -0.92 6.55 21.08
N SER A 53 -0.61 7.64 20.36
CA SER A 53 -0.71 8.99 20.92
C SER A 53 -2.16 9.33 21.27
N ASP A 54 -2.40 10.19 22.27
CA ASP A 54 -3.73 10.49 22.83
C ASP A 54 -4.85 10.71 21.79
N GLY A 55 -4.66 11.63 20.85
CA GLY A 55 -5.68 11.91 19.83
C GLY A 55 -5.91 10.75 18.86
N ALA A 56 -4.87 9.96 18.57
CA ALA A 56 -4.99 8.76 17.74
C ALA A 56 -5.63 7.61 18.51
N TYR A 57 -5.40 7.51 19.82
CA TYR A 57 -6.03 6.53 20.70
C TYR A 57 -7.53 6.71 20.73
N ASP A 58 -8.03 7.93 20.96
CA ASP A 58 -9.47 8.21 21.01
C ASP A 58 -10.15 7.91 19.67
N LEU A 59 -9.50 8.32 18.57
CA LEU A 59 -9.98 8.03 17.22
C LEU A 59 -10.01 6.52 16.96
N ALA A 60 -8.91 5.81 17.22
CA ALA A 60 -8.83 4.36 17.04
C ALA A 60 -9.84 3.61 17.90
N LYS A 61 -10.00 4.00 19.18
CA LYS A 61 -10.96 3.39 20.09
C LYS A 61 -12.39 3.58 19.61
N SER A 62 -12.74 4.76 19.09
CA SER A 62 -14.08 5.00 18.52
C SER A 62 -14.29 4.27 17.19
N ALA A 63 -13.26 4.19 16.34
CA ALA A 63 -13.36 3.67 15.00
C ALA A 63 -13.18 2.15 14.90
N TRP A 64 -12.41 1.52 15.78
CA TRP A 64 -12.00 0.11 15.66
C TRP A 64 -12.70 -0.79 16.69
N LYS A 65 -13.08 -0.27 17.87
CA LYS A 65 -13.67 -1.09 18.93
C LYS A 65 -14.98 -1.72 18.48
N GLY A 66 -15.08 -3.04 18.59
CA GLY A 66 -16.25 -3.79 18.15
C GLY A 66 -16.48 -3.81 16.63
N LYS A 67 -15.53 -3.28 15.84
CA LYS A 67 -15.52 -3.43 14.39
C LYS A 67 -14.74 -4.68 14.00
N GLY A 68 -15.10 -5.29 12.88
CA GLY A 68 -14.34 -6.39 12.31
C GLY A 68 -14.86 -6.83 10.95
N PRO A 69 -14.08 -7.64 10.23
CA PRO A 69 -12.62 -7.77 10.37
C PRO A 69 -11.91 -6.49 9.90
N LEU A 70 -10.74 -6.19 10.48
CA LEU A 70 -9.84 -5.13 10.00
C LEU A 70 -8.49 -5.75 9.66
N ILE A 71 -7.81 -5.18 8.66
CA ILE A 71 -6.42 -5.54 8.32
C ILE A 71 -5.49 -4.49 8.95
N LEU A 72 -4.58 -4.92 9.81
CA LEU A 72 -3.50 -4.09 10.31
C LEU A 72 -2.23 -4.41 9.52
N VAL A 73 -1.52 -3.39 9.05
CA VAL A 73 -0.29 -3.56 8.26
C VAL A 73 0.90 -3.05 9.06
N THR A 74 1.90 -3.90 9.26
CA THR A 74 3.12 -3.59 10.02
C THR A 74 4.34 -4.23 9.36
N ALA A 75 5.50 -3.60 9.48
CA ALA A 75 6.79 -4.12 9.03
C ALA A 75 7.63 -4.66 10.20
N VAL A 76 7.06 -4.70 11.42
CA VAL A 76 7.73 -5.26 12.59
C VAL A 76 7.83 -6.78 12.48
N ASP A 77 9.06 -7.26 12.57
CA ASP A 77 9.40 -8.68 12.64
C ASP A 77 8.77 -9.32 13.88
N GLY A 78 8.13 -10.47 13.69
CA GLY A 78 7.55 -11.20 14.81
C GLY A 78 6.74 -12.43 14.46
N LEU A 79 6.36 -12.63 13.20
CA LEU A 79 5.56 -13.78 12.76
C LEU A 79 6.07 -14.49 11.51
N SER A 80 6.90 -13.85 10.69
CA SER A 80 7.57 -14.47 9.53
C SER A 80 9.07 -14.14 9.46
N ASP A 81 9.85 -15.09 8.94
CA ASP A 81 11.32 -14.99 8.81
C ASP A 81 11.76 -14.18 7.57
N ASP A 82 10.80 -13.73 6.74
CA ASP A 82 11.05 -12.94 5.55
C ASP A 82 10.63 -11.49 5.82
N ASP A 83 11.58 -10.54 5.83
CA ASP A 83 11.50 -9.08 6.04
C ASP A 83 10.43 -8.33 5.21
N THR A 84 9.20 -8.84 5.18
CA THR A 84 8.09 -8.40 4.35
C THR A 84 7.00 -7.85 5.25
N LYS A 85 6.32 -6.80 4.79
CA LYS A 85 5.21 -6.21 5.56
C LYS A 85 4.15 -7.27 5.83
N GLU A 86 3.86 -7.50 7.10
CA GLU A 86 2.88 -8.47 7.56
C GLU A 86 1.47 -7.87 7.54
N PHE A 87 0.50 -8.65 7.08
CA PHE A 87 -0.93 -8.34 7.22
C PHE A 87 -1.51 -9.12 8.38
N PHE A 88 -2.13 -8.42 9.33
CA PHE A 88 -2.78 -9.04 10.46
C PHE A 88 -4.30 -8.83 10.40
N ILE A 89 -5.05 -9.90 10.12
CA ILE A 89 -6.53 -9.87 10.15
C ILE A 89 -6.99 -9.99 11.58
N THR A 90 -7.72 -8.97 12.04
CA THR A 90 -8.24 -8.90 13.40
C THR A 90 -9.54 -9.68 13.55
N LYS A 91 -9.63 -10.45 14.64
CA LYS A 91 -10.85 -11.07 15.16
C LYS A 91 -11.49 -10.19 16.23
N SER A 92 -10.66 -9.56 17.06
CA SER A 92 -11.12 -8.58 18.05
C SER A 92 -10.00 -7.61 18.40
N ILE A 93 -10.39 -6.41 18.84
CA ILE A 93 -9.47 -5.38 19.32
C ILE A 93 -9.95 -4.88 20.68
N THR A 94 -9.03 -4.84 21.62
CA THR A 94 -9.24 -4.28 22.96
C THR A 94 -8.30 -3.11 23.18
N PHE A 95 -8.70 -2.17 24.03
CA PHE A 95 -7.95 -0.95 24.31
C PHE A 95 -7.71 -0.83 25.83
N SER A 96 -6.51 -0.40 26.22
CA SER A 96 -6.15 -0.06 27.60
C SER A 96 -6.10 1.46 27.73
N ASP A 97 -6.94 2.04 28.58
CA ASP A 97 -6.96 3.49 28.84
C ASP A 97 -5.74 3.96 29.62
N LYS A 98 -5.09 3.06 30.36
CA LYS A 98 -3.94 3.39 31.20
C LYS A 98 -2.69 3.68 30.38
N ASP A 99 -2.45 2.87 29.36
CA ASP A 99 -1.20 2.85 28.60
C ASP A 99 -1.38 3.36 27.17
N HIS A 100 -2.60 3.80 26.82
CA HIS A 100 -3.02 4.14 25.45
C HIS A 100 -2.64 3.06 24.43
N THR A 101 -2.71 1.79 24.85
CA THR A 101 -2.39 0.65 24.00
C THR A 101 -3.64 0.06 23.39
N PHE A 102 -3.50 -0.45 22.16
CA PHE A 102 -4.45 -1.42 21.63
C PHE A 102 -3.81 -2.82 21.61
N THR A 103 -4.67 -3.83 21.71
CA THR A 103 -4.31 -5.23 21.53
C THR A 103 -5.31 -5.85 20.57
N ALA A 104 -4.83 -6.25 19.40
CA ALA A 104 -5.57 -7.00 18.42
C ALA A 104 -5.28 -8.50 18.58
N LYS A 105 -6.34 -9.32 18.60
CA LYS A 105 -6.24 -10.78 18.47
C LYS A 105 -6.65 -11.17 17.07
N GLY A 106 -5.93 -12.09 16.44
CA GLY A 106 -6.10 -12.35 15.02
C GLY A 106 -5.07 -13.32 14.47
N LEU A 107 -4.86 -13.24 13.15
CA LEU A 107 -3.93 -14.09 12.41
C LEU A 107 -3.11 -13.22 11.47
N SER A 108 -1.80 -13.49 11.40
CA SER A 108 -0.98 -12.99 10.31
C SER A 108 -1.19 -13.84 9.07
N VAL A 109 -1.27 -13.16 7.95
CA VAL A 109 -1.68 -13.73 6.67
C VAL A 109 -0.90 -13.09 5.53
N GLY A 110 -0.87 -13.79 4.39
CA GLY A 110 -0.21 -13.29 3.19
C GLY A 110 -1.13 -12.42 2.34
N TYR A 111 -0.55 -11.80 1.31
CA TYR A 111 -1.26 -11.03 0.29
C TYR A 111 -2.51 -11.73 -0.27
N ARG A 112 -2.44 -13.06 -0.47
CA ARG A 112 -3.54 -13.87 -1.03
C ARG A 112 -4.81 -13.88 -0.17
N ASP A 113 -4.67 -13.67 1.13
CA ASP A 113 -5.77 -13.74 2.09
C ASP A 113 -6.47 -12.40 2.30
N VAL A 114 -5.81 -11.30 1.92
CA VAL A 114 -6.28 -9.92 2.18
C VAL A 114 -6.65 -9.14 0.93
N ILE A 115 -6.17 -9.53 -0.25
CA ILE A 115 -6.47 -8.83 -1.51
C ILE A 115 -7.63 -9.49 -2.24
N THR A 116 -8.59 -8.67 -2.65
CA THR A 116 -9.71 -9.09 -3.51
C THR A 116 -9.42 -8.82 -4.99
N TYR A 117 -8.83 -7.67 -5.29
CA TYR A 117 -8.49 -7.26 -6.66
C TYR A 117 -7.05 -6.76 -6.72
N PHE A 118 -6.36 -7.19 -7.77
CA PHE A 118 -5.01 -6.73 -8.09
C PHE A 118 -5.00 -6.33 -9.56
N ASP A 119 -4.59 -5.10 -9.82
CA ASP A 119 -4.31 -4.61 -11.16
C ASP A 119 -2.84 -4.28 -11.28
N LEU A 120 -2.18 -4.87 -12.26
CA LEU A 120 -0.82 -4.49 -12.61
C LEU A 120 -0.83 -3.88 -14.00
N ALA A 121 -0.33 -2.64 -14.08
CA ALA A 121 -0.15 -1.92 -15.31
C ALA A 121 1.33 -1.56 -15.46
N TRP A 122 1.90 -1.80 -16.62
CA TRP A 122 3.28 -1.41 -16.91
C TRP A 122 3.41 -0.90 -18.34
N GLY A 123 4.39 -0.03 -18.56
CA GLY A 123 4.70 0.47 -19.87
C GLY A 123 5.74 1.57 -19.85
N ASN A 124 6.04 2.12 -21.03
CA ASN A 124 7.07 3.14 -21.13
C ASN A 124 6.59 4.45 -20.48
N VAL A 125 7.46 5.07 -19.66
CA VAL A 125 7.25 6.41 -19.05
C VAL A 125 6.97 7.48 -20.13
N GLY A 126 7.34 7.21 -21.39
CA GLY A 126 7.05 8.05 -22.54
C GLY A 126 7.96 9.28 -22.62
N THR A 127 7.52 10.29 -23.36
CA THR A 127 8.26 11.55 -23.52
C THR A 127 7.59 12.64 -22.69
N LEU A 128 8.26 13.12 -21.64
CA LEU A 128 7.72 14.14 -20.74
C LEU A 128 8.14 15.56 -21.21
N LYS A 129 7.25 16.54 -20.97
CA LYS A 129 7.58 17.96 -21.06
C LYS A 129 8.39 18.34 -19.82
N LEU A 130 9.72 18.39 -19.94
CA LEU A 130 10.54 18.94 -18.87
C LEU A 130 10.39 20.47 -18.85
N LYS A 131 10.02 21.04 -17.71
CA LYS A 131 10.19 22.48 -17.47
C LYS A 131 11.70 22.79 -17.43
N ARG A 132 12.11 23.95 -17.96
CA ARG A 132 13.52 24.39 -17.93
C ARG A 132 14.02 24.66 -16.50
N SER A 133 13.10 24.89 -15.56
CA SER A 133 13.35 24.99 -14.13
C SER A 133 12.33 24.09 -13.41
N MET A 134 12.81 23.20 -12.55
CA MET A 134 11.97 22.47 -11.59
C MET A 134 11.98 23.25 -10.28
N ASP A 135 10.81 23.60 -9.77
CA ASP A 135 10.69 23.97 -8.36
C ASP A 135 10.52 22.71 -7.50
N LYS A 136 10.55 22.86 -6.17
CA LYS A 136 10.37 21.73 -5.25
C LYS A 136 9.01 21.05 -5.43
N GLY A 137 7.97 21.77 -5.86
CA GLY A 137 6.63 21.24 -6.08
C GLY A 137 6.54 20.37 -7.33
N ASP A 138 7.29 20.69 -8.38
CA ASP A 138 7.37 19.92 -9.63
C ASP A 138 7.96 18.51 -9.45
N ILE A 139 8.74 18.29 -8.37
CA ILE A 139 9.32 16.98 -8.02
C ILE A 139 8.25 16.02 -7.48
N PHE A 140 7.22 16.55 -6.81
CA PHE A 140 6.19 15.77 -6.14
C PHE A 140 4.89 15.64 -6.93
N GLN A 141 4.79 16.27 -8.11
CA GLN A 141 3.64 16.04 -8.98
C GLN A 141 3.71 14.61 -9.52
N PRO A 142 2.75 13.74 -9.17
CA PRO A 142 2.68 12.41 -9.78
C PRO A 142 2.63 12.61 -11.29
N HIS A 143 3.66 12.14 -11.98
CA HIS A 143 3.74 12.29 -13.42
C HIS A 143 2.52 11.58 -14.02
N ALA A 144 1.59 12.35 -14.57
CA ALA A 144 0.44 11.79 -15.24
C ALA A 144 0.95 10.83 -16.33
N LEU A 145 0.54 9.56 -16.22
CA LEU A 145 0.77 8.58 -17.26
C LEU A 145 0.32 9.20 -18.59
N HIS A 146 1.13 9.01 -19.63
CA HIS A 146 0.88 9.62 -20.93
C HIS A 146 -0.60 9.41 -21.30
N PRO A 147 -1.40 10.46 -21.58
CA PRO A 147 -2.87 10.34 -21.72
C PRO A 147 -3.36 9.54 -22.94
N ARG A 148 -2.52 8.71 -23.56
CA ARG A 148 -2.79 7.99 -24.81
C ARG A 148 -2.13 6.62 -24.92
N VAL A 149 -1.83 5.96 -23.81
CA VAL A 149 -1.47 4.54 -23.87
C VAL A 149 -2.44 3.80 -22.97
N THR A 150 -3.36 3.07 -23.59
CA THR A 150 -3.98 1.91 -22.94
C THR A 150 -2.82 0.99 -22.58
N LEU A 151 -2.31 1.10 -21.35
CA LEU A 151 -1.25 0.20 -20.88
C LEU A 151 -1.79 -1.22 -20.97
N PRO A 152 -0.96 -2.22 -21.32
CA PRO A 152 -1.29 -3.61 -21.03
C PRO A 152 -1.69 -3.69 -19.56
N LYS A 153 -2.97 -4.00 -19.32
CA LYS A 153 -3.52 -4.19 -17.99
C LYS A 153 -3.72 -5.68 -17.82
N ALA A 154 -3.08 -6.26 -16.82
CA ALA A 154 -3.53 -7.51 -16.26
C ALA A 154 -4.47 -7.15 -15.10
N SER A 155 -5.76 -7.40 -15.31
CA SER A 155 -6.80 -7.29 -14.28
C SER A 155 -7.08 -8.71 -13.82
N TRP A 156 -6.81 -9.00 -12.55
CA TRP A 156 -7.19 -10.27 -11.96
C TRP A 156 -8.45 -10.03 -11.13
N ASP A 157 -9.61 -10.29 -11.72
CA ASP A 157 -10.91 -10.26 -11.03
C ASP A 157 -11.18 -11.54 -10.21
N ILE A 158 -10.13 -12.26 -9.86
CA ILE A 158 -10.19 -13.58 -9.24
C ILE A 158 -9.43 -13.49 -7.94
N LYS A 159 -10.05 -13.96 -6.85
CA LYS A 159 -9.40 -14.04 -5.54
C LYS A 159 -8.04 -14.70 -5.73
N LEU A 160 -6.98 -14.04 -5.28
CA LEU A 160 -5.60 -14.57 -5.33
C LEU A 160 -5.44 -15.89 -4.52
N SER A 161 -6.47 -16.29 -3.78
CA SER A 161 -6.60 -17.58 -3.11
C SER A 161 -7.16 -18.71 -4.01
N ASP A 162 -7.59 -18.45 -5.26
CA ASP A 162 -8.16 -19.48 -6.14
C ASP A 162 -7.04 -20.35 -6.76
N PRO A 163 -6.92 -21.63 -6.37
CA PRO A 163 -5.86 -22.51 -6.84
C PRO A 163 -5.96 -22.85 -8.33
N ARG A 164 -7.07 -22.53 -9.01
CA ARG A 164 -7.27 -22.79 -10.44
C ARG A 164 -6.59 -21.77 -11.35
N VAL A 165 -6.15 -20.64 -10.79
CA VAL A 165 -5.61 -19.49 -11.55
C VAL A 165 -4.15 -19.21 -11.20
N LEU A 166 -3.71 -19.66 -10.03
CA LEU A 166 -2.30 -19.72 -9.70
C LEU A 166 -1.67 -20.83 -10.52
N GLY A 167 -1.00 -20.47 -11.62
CA GLY A 167 -0.08 -21.38 -12.27
C GLY A 167 0.91 -21.89 -11.22
N VAL A 168 0.95 -23.21 -11.03
CA VAL A 168 2.08 -23.86 -10.39
C VAL A 168 3.25 -23.68 -11.34
N ASP A 169 3.93 -22.54 -11.24
CA ASP A 169 5.18 -22.34 -11.95
C ASP A 169 6.20 -23.29 -11.32
N SER A 170 6.35 -24.46 -11.91
CA SER A 170 7.35 -25.47 -11.56
C SER A 170 8.79 -24.98 -11.77
N SER A 171 8.98 -23.72 -12.19
CA SER A 171 10.26 -23.10 -12.48
C SER A 171 10.49 -21.77 -11.75
N ALA A 172 9.61 -21.40 -10.79
CA ALA A 172 9.92 -20.31 -9.88
C ALA A 172 11.15 -20.71 -9.01
N PRO A 173 12.19 -19.85 -8.93
CA PRO A 173 13.43 -20.15 -8.22
C PRO A 173 13.25 -20.32 -6.71
#